data_AF-A0AAD7KGQ2-F1
#
_entry.id   AF-A0AAD7KGQ2-F1
#
_cell.length_a   1.000
_cell.length_b   1.000
_cell.length_c   1.000
_cell.angle_alpha   90.00
_cell.angle_beta   90.00
_cell.angle_gamma   90.00
#
_symmetry.space_group_name_H-M   'P 1'
#
loop_
_entity.id
_entity.type
_entity.pdbx_description
1 polymer ?
#
loop_
_entity_poly.entity_id
_entity_poly.type
_entity_poly.pdbx_seq_one_letter_code
_entity_poly.pdbx_strand_id
1 'polypeptide(L)'
;MSIYRLMHWANSGSSYKSEGEVTRLVSDVISADDFRAEDLADFNAHRENKVLDASDKAGDDRDVPWLKDGWKEASIDIEIPSGVRDTPARTFSVP
;
A
#
# COMPACT_ATOMS: atom_id res chain seq x y z
N MET A 1 -8.60 12.93 -27.31
CA MET A 1 -8.28 13.99 -26.32
C MET A 1 -7.83 13.41 -24.96
N SER A 2 -8.42 12.30 -24.50
CA SER A 2 -8.04 11.63 -23.24
C SER A 2 -6.58 11.20 -23.18
N ILE A 3 -6.06 10.54 -24.24
CA ILE A 3 -4.64 10.15 -24.33
C ILE A 3 -3.71 11.36 -24.17
N TYR A 4 -3.99 12.44 -24.91
CA TYR A 4 -3.22 13.67 -24.80
C TYR A 4 -3.23 14.26 -23.38
N ARG A 5 -4.41 14.32 -22.73
CA ARG A 5 -4.53 14.83 -21.36
C ARG A 5 -3.76 13.96 -20.36
N LEU A 6 -3.86 12.64 -20.48
CA LEU A 6 -3.14 11.69 -19.64
C LEU A 6 -1.63 11.83 -19.81
N MET A 7 -1.13 11.85 -21.05
CA MET A 7 0.30 11.98 -21.32
C MET A 7 0.83 13.38 -20.97
N HIS A 8 0.05 14.43 -21.18
CA HIS A 8 0.42 15.77 -20.74
C HIS A 8 0.51 15.85 -19.22
N TRP A 9 -0.43 15.25 -18.49
CA TRP A 9 -0.38 15.14 -17.03
C TRP A 9 0.83 14.31 -16.57
N ALA A 10 1.08 13.17 -17.19
CA ALA A 10 2.21 12.29 -16.88
C ALA A 10 3.55 13.04 -17.00
N ASN A 11 3.67 13.85 -18.05
CA ASN A 11 4.86 14.66 -18.33
C ASN A 11 4.89 16.00 -17.57
N SER A 12 3.88 16.30 -16.75
CA SER A 12 3.81 17.55 -15.98
C SER A 12 4.31 17.40 -14.55
N GLY A 13 5.12 18.37 -14.12
CA GLY A 13 5.34 18.74 -12.71
C GLY A 13 6.17 17.81 -11.83
N SER A 14 6.56 16.62 -12.30
CA SER A 14 7.39 15.70 -11.50
C SER A 14 7.94 14.56 -12.37
N SER A 15 9.24 14.29 -12.26
CA SER A 15 9.92 13.14 -12.91
C SER A 15 9.65 11.80 -12.23
N TYR A 16 8.75 11.74 -11.24
CA TYR A 16 8.46 10.52 -10.47
C TYR A 16 7.46 9.58 -11.16
N LYS A 17 6.86 10.00 -12.28
CA LYS A 17 5.91 9.16 -13.03
C LYS A 17 6.64 8.46 -14.16
N SER A 18 6.74 7.14 -14.09
CA SER A 18 7.31 6.34 -15.18
C SER A 18 6.24 5.97 -16.20
N GLU A 19 6.66 5.75 -17.45
CA GLU A 19 5.76 5.28 -18.52
C GLU A 19 5.09 3.93 -18.17
N GLY A 20 5.81 3.07 -17.45
CA GLY A 20 5.28 1.80 -16.97
C GLY A 20 4.14 1.98 -15.97
N GLU A 21 4.28 2.88 -15.00
CA GLU A 21 3.22 3.15 -14.01
C GLU A 21 2.01 3.85 -14.64
N VAL A 22 2.23 4.72 -15.64
CA VAL A 22 1.10 5.31 -16.41
C VAL A 22 0.35 4.24 -17.20
N THR A 23 1.05 3.26 -17.75
CA THR A 23 0.42 2.13 -18.45
C THR A 23 -0.40 1.28 -17.47
N ARG A 24 0.14 1.00 -16.28
CA ARG A 24 -0.57 0.25 -15.22
C ARG A 24 -1.80 0.99 -14.72
N LEU A 25 -1.76 2.31 -14.58
CA LEU A 25 -2.95 3.09 -14.25
C LEU A 25 -4.07 2.88 -15.28
N VAL A 26 -3.74 2.80 -16.58
CA VAL A 26 -4.74 2.57 -17.63
C VAL A 26 -5.28 1.15 -17.57
N SER A 27 -4.42 0.14 -17.44
CA SER A 27 -4.86 -1.27 -17.43
C SER A 27 -5.61 -1.64 -16.15
N ASP A 28 -5.09 -1.24 -15.00
CA ASP A 28 -5.50 -1.79 -13.70
C ASP A 28 -6.63 -0.97 -13.07
N VAL A 29 -6.74 0.32 -13.41
CA VAL A 29 -7.75 1.23 -12.82
C VAL A 29 -8.76 1.67 -13.86
N ILE A 30 -8.33 2.32 -14.94
CA ILE A 30 -9.25 2.94 -15.92
C ILE A 30 -10.00 1.89 -16.74
N SER A 31 -9.38 0.74 -17.00
CA SER A 31 -9.97 -0.35 -17.78
C SER A 31 -10.63 -1.43 -16.93
N ALA A 32 -10.69 -1.25 -15.60
CA ALA A 32 -11.36 -2.20 -14.72
C ALA A 32 -12.89 -2.23 -14.98
N ASP A 33 -13.51 -3.40 -14.89
CA ASP A 33 -14.93 -3.59 -15.21
C ASP A 33 -15.87 -2.80 -14.29
N ASP A 34 -15.41 -2.47 -13.09
CA ASP A 34 -16.11 -1.70 -12.06
C ASP A 34 -15.74 -0.21 -12.05
N PHE A 35 -14.87 0.24 -12.96
CA PHE A 35 -14.46 1.64 -13.03
C PHE A 35 -15.63 2.56 -13.38
N ARG A 36 -15.84 3.58 -12.54
CA ARG A 36 -16.85 4.63 -12.72
C ARG A 36 -16.20 5.99 -12.59
N ALA A 37 -16.30 6.80 -13.64
CA ALA A 37 -15.70 8.13 -13.65
C ALA A 37 -16.35 9.06 -12.60
N GLU A 38 -17.61 8.80 -12.27
CA GLU A 38 -18.39 9.56 -11.28
C GLU A 38 -17.81 9.45 -9.87
N ASP A 39 -17.19 8.30 -9.54
CA ASP A 39 -16.56 8.08 -8.24
C ASP A 39 -15.36 9.02 -8.01
N LEU A 40 -14.83 9.63 -9.09
CA LEU A 40 -13.71 10.56 -9.04
C LEU A 40 -14.12 12.04 -9.09
N ALA A 41 -15.42 12.37 -9.15
CA ALA A 41 -15.89 13.75 -9.34
C ALA A 41 -15.40 14.72 -8.24
N ASP A 42 -15.35 14.26 -6.99
CA ASP A 42 -14.85 15.00 -5.82
C ASP A 42 -13.59 14.35 -5.22
N PHE A 43 -12.79 13.68 -6.07
CA PHE A 43 -11.60 12.96 -5.63
C PHE A 43 -10.58 13.91 -4.99
N ASN A 44 -10.08 13.51 -3.82
CA ASN A 44 -8.98 14.18 -3.14
C ASN A 44 -8.01 13.14 -2.57
N ALA A 45 -6.81 13.05 -3.15
CA ALA A 45 -5.81 12.05 -2.75
C ALA A 45 -5.49 12.06 -1.25
N HIS A 46 -5.48 13.23 -0.59
CA HIS A 46 -5.22 13.31 0.86
C HIS A 46 -6.37 12.76 1.69
N ARG A 47 -7.62 12.98 1.27
CA ARG A 47 -8.79 12.41 1.94
C ARG A 47 -8.83 10.89 1.76
N GLU A 48 -8.66 10.41 0.53
CA GLU A 48 -8.73 8.98 0.25
C GLU A 48 -7.58 8.20 0.91
N ASN A 49 -6.36 8.76 0.97
CA ASN A 49 -5.27 8.17 1.76
C ASN A 49 -5.63 8.02 3.23
N LYS A 50 -6.29 9.02 3.85
CA LYS A 50 -6.76 8.90 5.24
C LYS A 50 -7.81 7.83 5.43
N VAL A 51 -8.70 7.64 4.45
CA VAL A 51 -9.72 6.59 4.48
C VAL A 51 -9.04 5.22 4.42
N LEU A 52 -8.09 5.03 3.49
CA LEU A 52 -7.31 3.80 3.38
C LEU A 52 -6.53 3.51 4.68
N ASP A 53 -5.80 4.50 5.21
CA ASP A 53 -5.05 4.35 6.47
C ASP A 53 -5.94 4.02 7.66
N ALA A 54 -7.17 4.56 7.71
CA ALA A 54 -8.14 4.26 8.76
C ALA A 54 -8.72 2.86 8.60
N SER A 55 -8.87 2.41 7.36
CA SER A 55 -9.38 1.11 6.99
C SER A 55 -8.38 -0.01 7.35
N ASP A 56 -7.07 0.24 7.16
CA ASP A 56 -6.00 -0.66 7.59
C ASP A 56 -5.92 -0.81 9.13
N LYS A 57 -6.34 0.23 9.88
CA LYS A 57 -6.37 0.21 11.36
C LYS A 57 -7.63 -0.44 11.94
N ALA A 58 -8.65 -0.68 11.13
CA ALA A 58 -9.90 -1.32 11.54
C ALA A 58 -9.87 -2.84 11.40
N GLY A 59 -8.66 -3.43 11.30
CA GLY A 59 -8.35 -4.83 11.00
C GLY A 59 -8.84 -5.91 11.97
N ASP A 60 -10.12 -5.88 12.37
CA ASP A 60 -10.80 -7.06 12.91
C ASP A 60 -12.21 -7.28 12.31
N ASP A 61 -12.73 -6.36 11.48
CA ASP A 61 -13.97 -6.61 10.73
C ASP A 61 -13.68 -7.34 9.42
N ARG A 62 -13.94 -8.65 9.45
CA ARG A 62 -13.52 -9.69 8.48
C ARG A 62 -14.23 -9.62 7.11
N ASP A 63 -15.02 -8.59 6.85
CA ASP A 63 -16.01 -8.57 5.77
C ASP A 63 -15.67 -7.68 4.56
N VAL A 64 -14.50 -7.04 4.52
CA VAL A 64 -14.04 -6.26 3.34
C VAL A 64 -12.81 -6.92 2.69
N PRO A 65 -12.95 -7.54 1.50
CA PRO A 65 -11.88 -8.33 0.86
C PRO A 65 -10.58 -7.56 0.54
N TRP A 66 -10.65 -6.26 0.26
CA TRP A 66 -9.51 -5.42 -0.09
C TRP A 66 -8.76 -4.84 1.13
N LEU A 67 -9.34 -4.98 2.32
CA LEU A 67 -8.84 -4.44 3.59
C LEU A 67 -8.01 -5.45 4.40
N LYS A 68 -7.77 -6.64 3.86
CA LYS A 68 -6.90 -7.61 4.53
C LYS A 68 -5.48 -7.07 4.41
N ASP A 69 -5.03 -6.39 5.45
CA ASP A 69 -3.63 -6.10 5.61
C ASP A 69 -2.92 -7.47 5.58
N GLY A 70 -2.05 -7.69 4.58
CA GLY A 70 -1.45 -9.00 4.34
C GLY A 70 -0.49 -9.45 5.46
N TRP A 71 -0.50 -8.75 6.59
CA TRP A 71 0.36 -8.96 7.73
C TRP A 71 -0.06 -10.23 8.46
N LYS A 72 0.95 -11.06 8.73
CA LYS A 72 0.81 -12.23 9.58
C LYS A 72 1.62 -11.97 10.82
N GLU A 73 0.96 -11.84 11.96
CA GLU A 73 1.64 -11.83 13.24
C GLU A 73 2.30 -13.19 13.48
N ALA A 74 3.56 -13.16 13.90
CA ALA A 74 4.32 -14.35 14.23
C ALA A 74 5.24 -14.05 15.42
N SER A 75 5.03 -14.76 16.52
CA SER A 75 5.93 -14.70 17.66
C SER A 75 7.21 -15.46 17.32
N ILE A 76 8.36 -14.77 17.43
CA ILE A 76 9.67 -15.37 17.22
C ILE A 76 10.54 -15.19 18.46
N ASP A 77 11.26 -16.26 18.80
CA ASP A 77 12.27 -16.25 19.84
C ASP A 77 13.63 -15.94 19.22
N ILE A 78 14.21 -14.80 19.61
CA ILE A 78 15.52 -14.36 19.11
C ILE A 78 16.58 -14.70 20.15
N GLU A 79 17.56 -15.52 19.79
CA GLU A 79 18.73 -15.77 20.63
C GLU A 79 19.74 -14.63 20.50
N ILE A 80 19.92 -13.86 21.57
CA ILE A 80 20.88 -12.76 21.60
C ILE A 80 22.22 -13.30 22.16
N PRO A 81 23.30 -13.34 21.36
CA PRO A 81 24.61 -13.76 21.84
C PRO A 81 25.14 -12.76 22.87
N SER A 82 25.69 -13.30 23.96
CA SER A 82 26.15 -12.53 25.12
C SER A 82 27.41 -11.68 24.88
N GLY A 83 28.11 -11.91 23.76
CA GLY A 83 29.39 -11.25 23.44
C GLY A 83 30.58 -11.71 24.31
N VAL A 84 30.37 -12.63 25.26
CA VAL A 84 31.40 -13.13 26.16
C VAL A 84 31.66 -14.62 25.86
N ARG A 85 32.93 -15.00 25.66
CA ARG A 85 33.35 -16.41 25.62
C ARG A 85 32.91 -17.03 26.96
N ASP A 86 31.99 -17.99 26.92
CA ASP A 86 31.43 -18.77 28.03
C ASP A 86 30.10 -18.31 28.67
N THR A 87 29.44 -17.27 28.14
CA THR A 87 28.07 -16.92 28.59
C THR A 87 27.02 -17.36 27.55
N PRO A 88 26.02 -18.18 27.90
CA PRO A 88 25.00 -18.63 26.96
C PRO A 88 24.13 -17.49 26.44
N ALA A 89 23.58 -17.66 25.23
CA ALA A 89 22.68 -16.68 24.62
C ALA A 89 21.39 -16.52 25.45
N ARG A 90 20.83 -15.31 25.45
CA ARG A 90 19.56 -15.03 26.12
C ARG A 90 18.45 -14.91 25.08
N THR A 91 17.37 -15.67 25.27
CA THR A 91 16.19 -15.58 24.41
C THR A 91 15.41 -14.31 24.73
N PHE A 92 15.11 -13.53 23.70
CA PHE A 92 14.22 -12.39 23.77
C PHE A 92 13.00 -12.67 22.89
N SER A 93 11.81 -12.59 23.47
CA SER A 93 10.55 -12.83 22.78
C SER A 93 9.93 -11.47 22.44
N VAL A 94 9.66 -11.25 21.15
CA VAL A 94 8.97 -10.06 20.66
C VAL A 94 7.50 -10.43 20.44
N PRO A 95 6.53 -9.73 21.08
CA PRO A 95 5.12 -9.99 20.89
C PRO A 95 4.68 -9.70 19.45
#